data_AF-A0A847DI97-F1
#
_entry.id   AF-A0A847DI97-F1
#
_cell.length_a   1.000
_cell.length_b   1.000
_cell.length_c   1.000
_cell.angle_alpha   90.00
_cell.angle_beta   90.00
_cell.angle_gamma   90.00
#
_symmetry.space_group_name_H-M   'P 1'
#
loop_
_entity.id
_entity.type
_entity.pdbx_description
1 polymer ?
#
loop_
_entity_poly.entity_id
_entity_poly.type
_entity_poly.pdbx_seq_one_letter_code
_entity_poly.pdbx_strand_id
1 'polypeptide(L)'
;MKILLDTSAYVAFKLNNEEIVEVITNSDEIVFSPIVMGELLYGFRNGAKFKQNMDELNQFLSHEIVEILKIGDITSDRYSRIAQQLKSNGTPIPTNDIWIAAQAMEHGAELITCDNHFNRIAGLVHTIF
;
A
#
# COMPACT_ATOMS: atom_id res chain seq x y z
N MET A 1 14.62 1.49 -6.68
CA MET A 1 14.03 1.10 -5.39
C MET A 1 12.74 0.32 -5.63
N LYS A 2 12.44 -0.73 -4.84
CA LYS A 2 11.15 -1.44 -4.88
C LYS A 2 10.19 -0.81 -3.88
N ILE A 3 9.02 -0.38 -4.33
CA ILE A 3 8.05 0.31 -3.47
C ILE A 3 6.69 -0.39 -3.45
N LEU A 4 5.95 -0.22 -2.35
CA LEU A 4 4.54 -0.55 -2.24
C LEU A 4 3.77 0.73 -1.91
N LEU A 5 2.73 1.04 -2.69
CA LEU A 5 1.87 2.19 -2.40
C LEU A 5 0.72 1.75 -1.49
N ASP A 6 0.56 2.40 -0.35
CA ASP A 6 -0.69 2.37 0.42
C ASP A 6 -1.81 3.14 -0.33
N THR A 7 -3.07 2.90 0.06
CA THR A 7 -4.24 3.58 -0.51
C THR A 7 -4.12 5.10 -0.43
N SER A 8 -3.61 5.62 0.69
CA SER A 8 -3.40 7.06 0.89
C SER A 8 -2.40 7.64 -0.12
N ALA A 9 -1.26 6.95 -0.33
CA ALA A 9 -0.25 7.35 -1.30
C ALA A 9 -0.75 7.27 -2.75
N TYR A 10 -1.50 6.24 -3.12
CA TYR A 10 -2.11 6.16 -4.46
C TYR A 10 -3.05 7.35 -4.71
N VAL A 11 -3.89 7.70 -3.73
CA VAL A 11 -4.78 8.86 -3.84
C VAL A 11 -3.97 10.16 -4.01
N ALA A 12 -2.91 10.34 -3.23
CA ALA A 12 -2.07 11.54 -3.31
C ALA A 12 -1.30 11.63 -4.65
N PHE A 13 -0.82 10.50 -5.19
CA PHE A 13 -0.30 10.41 -6.55
C PHE A 13 -1.32 10.89 -7.59
N LYS A 14 -2.58 10.42 -7.47
CA LYS A 14 -3.67 10.85 -8.36
C LYS A 14 -4.02 12.34 -8.24
N LEU A 15 -3.71 12.96 -7.12
CA LEU A 15 -3.85 14.40 -6.89
C LEU A 15 -2.61 15.20 -7.34
N ASN A 16 -1.63 14.57 -7.99
CA ASN A 16 -0.36 15.15 -8.44
C ASN A 16 0.47 15.75 -7.30
N ASN A 17 0.50 15.08 -6.13
CA ASN A 17 1.49 15.41 -5.12
C ASN A 17 2.91 15.22 -5.69
N GLU A 18 3.70 16.29 -5.75
CA GLU A 18 4.99 16.32 -6.44
C GLU A 18 5.99 15.31 -5.87
N GLU A 19 6.07 15.21 -4.54
CA GLU A 19 7.02 14.33 -3.85
C GLU A 19 6.70 12.85 -4.10
N ILE A 20 5.42 12.48 -4.07
CA ILE A 20 4.98 11.11 -4.34
C ILE A 20 5.16 10.76 -5.83
N VAL A 21 4.87 11.70 -6.74
CA VAL A 21 5.13 11.50 -8.17
C VAL A 21 6.62 11.28 -8.42
N GLU A 22 7.50 12.04 -7.76
CA GLU A 22 8.95 11.86 -7.87
C GLU A 22 9.40 10.48 -7.37
N VAL A 23 8.89 10.03 -6.22
CA VAL A 23 9.20 8.68 -5.69
C VAL A 23 8.77 7.58 -6.64
N ILE A 24 7.54 7.66 -7.18
CA ILE A 24 7.02 6.68 -8.13
C ILE A 24 7.85 6.67 -9.41
N THR A 25 8.18 7.84 -9.95
CA THR A 25 8.93 7.98 -11.21
C THR A 25 10.37 7.45 -11.09
N ASN A 26 10.98 7.56 -9.90
CA ASN A 26 12.34 7.06 -9.64
C ASN A 26 12.38 5.63 -9.09
N SER A 27 11.23 4.94 -8.99
CA SER A 27 11.19 3.54 -8.55
C SER A 27 11.60 2.58 -9.67
N ASP A 28 12.27 1.48 -9.31
CA ASP A 28 12.66 0.44 -10.28
C ASP A 28 11.52 -0.59 -10.46
N GLU A 29 10.72 -0.77 -9.41
CA GLU A 29 9.65 -1.75 -9.34
C GLU A 29 8.58 -1.26 -8.36
N ILE A 30 7.32 -1.43 -8.72
CA ILE A 30 6.17 -1.09 -7.89
C ILE A 30 5.40 -2.38 -7.66
N VAL A 31 5.32 -2.82 -6.40
CA VAL A 31 4.44 -3.91 -6.03
C VAL A 31 3.11 -3.34 -5.55
N PHE A 32 2.01 -3.93 -6.01
CA PHE A 32 0.66 -3.44 -5.71
C PHE A 32 -0.12 -4.46 -4.90
N SER A 33 -0.59 -4.05 -3.72
CA SER A 33 -1.36 -4.91 -2.83
C SER A 33 -2.80 -5.11 -3.34
N PRO A 34 -3.32 -6.36 -3.36
CA PRO A 34 -4.74 -6.60 -3.61
C PRO A 34 -5.63 -6.04 -2.49
N ILE A 35 -5.09 -5.76 -1.29
CA ILE A 35 -5.82 -5.10 -0.20
C ILE A 35 -6.04 -3.62 -0.54
N VAL A 36 -4.99 -2.91 -0.95
CA VAL A 36 -5.06 -1.53 -1.45
C VAL A 36 -6.02 -1.44 -2.64
N MET A 37 -5.91 -2.38 -3.59
CA MET A 37 -6.85 -2.47 -4.71
C MET A 37 -8.30 -2.63 -4.22
N GLY A 38 -8.55 -3.45 -3.20
CA GLY A 38 -9.86 -3.62 -2.59
C GLY A 38 -10.41 -2.33 -1.99
N GLU A 39 -9.59 -1.57 -1.26
CA GLU A 39 -9.96 -0.28 -0.66
C GLU A 39 -10.28 0.77 -1.72
N LEU A 40 -9.45 0.87 -2.77
CA LEU A 40 -9.69 1.76 -3.90
C LEU A 40 -10.99 1.41 -4.62
N LEU A 41 -11.21 0.13 -4.94
CA LEU A 41 -12.43 -0.34 -5.58
C LEU A 41 -13.67 -0.05 -4.74
N TYR A 42 -13.59 -0.24 -3.42
CA TYR A 42 -14.66 0.15 -2.51
C TYR A 42 -14.93 1.66 -2.56
N GLY A 43 -13.89 2.48 -2.48
CA GLY A 43 -14.00 3.94 -2.59
C GLY A 43 -14.61 4.39 -3.93
N PHE A 44 -14.19 3.76 -5.03
CA PHE A 44 -14.69 4.07 -6.36
C PHE A 44 -16.18 3.76 -6.48
N ARG A 45 -16.64 2.61 -5.95
CA ARG A 45 -18.05 2.19 -5.99
C ARG A 45 -18.97 3.14 -5.24
N ASN A 46 -18.43 3.80 -4.22
CA ASN A 46 -19.16 4.79 -3.43
C ASN A 46 -19.07 6.22 -4.01
N GLY A 47 -18.34 6.41 -5.12
CA GLY A 47 -18.14 7.71 -5.75
C GLY A 47 -18.91 7.89 -7.07
N ALA A 48 -19.05 9.14 -7.51
CA ALA A 48 -19.73 9.47 -8.77
C ALA A 48 -18.90 9.19 -10.04
N LYS A 49 -17.59 8.93 -9.88
CA LYS A 49 -16.61 8.80 -10.99
C LYS A 49 -16.09 7.38 -11.18
N PHE A 50 -16.88 6.35 -10.81
CA PHE A 50 -16.44 4.95 -10.82
C PHE A 50 -15.70 4.54 -12.10
N LYS A 51 -16.30 4.79 -13.27
CA LYS A 51 -15.70 4.40 -14.56
C LYS A 51 -14.34 5.05 -14.79
N GLN A 52 -14.25 6.37 -14.59
CA GLN A 52 -13.00 7.11 -14.75
C GLN A 52 -11.92 6.58 -13.79
N ASN A 53 -12.26 6.41 -12.51
CA ASN A 53 -11.29 5.93 -11.52
C ASN A 53 -10.80 4.51 -11.83
N MET A 54 -11.69 3.64 -12.35
CA MET A 54 -11.35 2.29 -12.75
C MET A 54 -10.43 2.28 -13.98
N ASP A 55 -10.72 3.11 -14.99
CA ASP A 55 -9.89 3.24 -16.19
C ASP A 55 -8.47 3.73 -15.83
N GLU A 56 -8.38 4.72 -14.93
CA GLU A 56 -7.11 5.24 -14.43
C GLU A 56 -6.31 4.22 -13.60
N LEU A 57 -6.99 3.44 -12.75
CA LEU A 57 -6.34 2.36 -11.98
C LEU A 57 -5.85 1.26 -12.92
N ASN A 58 -6.65 0.84 -13.90
CA ASN A 58 -6.24 -0.16 -14.88
C ASN A 58 -5.02 0.31 -15.69
N GLN A 59 -4.98 1.59 -16.07
CA GLN A 59 -3.83 2.16 -16.74
C GLN A 59 -2.58 2.10 -15.86
N PHE A 60 -2.67 2.49 -14.60
CA PHE A 60 -1.56 2.40 -13.64
C PHE A 60 -1.06 0.95 -13.50
N LEU A 61 -1.98 0.01 -13.26
CA LEU A 61 -1.65 -1.41 -13.06
C LEU A 61 -1.11 -2.11 -14.32
N SER A 62 -1.34 -1.54 -15.51
CA SER A 62 -0.83 -2.09 -16.77
C SER A 62 0.62 -1.72 -17.08
N HIS A 63 1.22 -0.83 -16.27
CA HIS A 63 2.60 -0.40 -16.47
C HIS A 63 3.57 -1.55 -16.19
N GLU A 64 4.64 -1.66 -16.98
CA GLU A 64 5.53 -2.83 -16.97
C GLU A 64 6.29 -3.06 -15.66
N ILE A 65 6.54 -1.98 -14.90
CA ILE A 65 7.21 -2.04 -13.59
C ILE A 65 6.25 -2.38 -12.44
N VAL A 66 4.94 -2.50 -12.71
CA VAL A 66 3.92 -2.74 -11.68
C VAL A 66 3.58 -4.23 -11.60
N GLU A 67 3.81 -4.85 -10.45
CA GLU A 67 3.45 -6.23 -10.16
C GLU A 67 2.33 -6.30 -9.12
N ILE A 68 1.21 -6.96 -9.45
CA ILE A 68 0.14 -7.22 -8.48
C ILE A 68 0.52 -8.42 -7.61
N LEU A 69 0.57 -8.20 -6.30
CA LEU A 69 0.95 -9.22 -5.33
C LEU A 69 -0.16 -10.25 -5.08
N LYS A 70 0.25 -11.43 -4.62
CA LYS A 70 -0.64 -12.44 -4.04
C LYS A 70 -0.52 -12.42 -2.52
N ILE A 71 -1.54 -12.94 -1.84
CA ILE A 71 -1.50 -13.17 -0.40
C ILE A 71 -1.31 -14.67 -0.18
N GLY A 72 -0.34 -15.04 0.64
CA GLY A 72 -0.01 -16.43 0.94
C GLY A 72 0.41 -16.65 2.39
N ASP A 73 1.01 -17.81 2.64
CA ASP A 73 1.41 -18.24 3.99
C ASP A 73 2.46 -17.30 4.60
N ILE A 74 3.40 -16.78 3.79
CA ILE A 74 4.44 -15.85 4.25
C ILE A 74 3.80 -14.52 4.69
N THR A 75 2.90 -13.94 3.88
CA THR A 75 2.14 -12.74 4.25
C THR A 75 1.38 -12.97 5.54
N SER A 76 0.75 -14.14 5.68
CA SER A 76 -0.08 -14.50 6.84
C SER A 76 0.73 -14.64 8.12
N ASP A 77 1.92 -15.26 8.07
CA ASP A 77 2.85 -15.32 9.21
C ASP A 77 3.30 -13.91 9.62
N ARG A 78 3.70 -13.06 8.67
CA ARG A 78 4.10 -11.68 8.94
C ARG A 78 2.97 -10.86 9.56
N TYR A 79 1.76 -10.95 9.00
CA TYR A 79 0.56 -10.32 9.55
C TYR A 79 0.38 -10.72 11.03
N SER A 80 0.48 -12.02 11.35
CA SER A 80 0.24 -12.51 12.71
C SER A 80 1.23 -11.91 13.72
N ARG A 81 2.50 -11.76 13.33
CA ARG A 81 3.56 -11.17 14.15
C ARG A 81 3.33 -9.68 14.37
N ILE A 82 3.01 -8.94 13.30
CA ILE A 82 2.71 -7.51 13.40
C ILE A 82 1.48 -7.28 14.29
N ALA A 83 0.40 -8.03 14.06
CA ALA A 83 -0.82 -7.93 14.86
C ALA A 83 -0.57 -8.25 16.34
N GLN A 84 0.23 -9.29 16.63
CA GLN A 84 0.63 -9.62 18.00
C GLN A 84 1.43 -8.48 18.64
N GLN A 85 2.41 -7.93 17.93
CA GLN A 85 3.25 -6.82 18.39
C GLN A 85 2.41 -5.57 18.70
N LEU A 86 1.52 -5.17 17.79
CA LEU A 86 0.64 -4.02 18.00
C LEU A 86 -0.30 -4.23 19.19
N LYS A 87 -0.82 -5.45 19.35
CA LYS A 87 -1.67 -5.82 20.49
C LYS A 87 -0.91 -5.77 21.81
N SER A 88 0.31 -6.31 21.87
CA SER A 88 1.12 -6.27 23.10
C SER A 88 1.49 -4.85 23.51
N ASN A 89 1.66 -3.97 22.53
CA ASN A 89 2.02 -2.57 22.75
C ASN A 89 0.80 -1.66 23.02
N GLY A 90 -0.43 -2.18 22.88
CA GLY A 90 -1.65 -1.39 23.05
C GLY A 90 -1.85 -0.32 21.97
N THR A 91 -1.27 -0.51 20.78
CA THR A 91 -1.29 0.45 19.67
C THR A 91 -1.97 -0.14 18.43
N PRO A 92 -3.27 -0.47 18.48
CA PRO A 92 -3.97 -1.02 17.33
C PRO A 92 -3.97 -0.03 16.16
N ILE A 93 -3.94 -0.58 14.95
CA ILE A 93 -4.14 0.13 13.68
C ILE A 93 -5.20 -0.63 12.87
N PRO A 94 -5.76 -0.04 11.80
CA PRO A 94 -6.68 -0.73 10.89
C PRO A 94 -6.13 -2.07 10.40
N THR A 95 -7.00 -3.08 10.27
CA THR A 95 -6.58 -4.43 9.89
C THR A 95 -5.97 -4.51 8.49
N ASN A 96 -6.45 -3.69 7.56
CA ASN A 96 -5.92 -3.65 6.21
C ASN A 96 -4.47 -3.13 6.18
N ASP A 97 -4.16 -2.09 6.96
CA ASP A 97 -2.80 -1.57 7.13
C ASP A 97 -1.83 -2.66 7.59
N ILE A 98 -2.26 -3.56 8.47
CA ILE A 98 -1.43 -4.69 8.92
C ILE A 98 -1.12 -5.64 7.75
N TRP A 99 -2.10 -5.93 6.90
CA TRP A 99 -1.87 -6.76 5.70
C TRP A 99 -0.94 -6.07 4.69
N ILE A 100 -1.14 -4.78 4.47
CA ILE A 100 -0.32 -3.96 3.56
C ILE A 100 1.14 -3.95 4.05
N ALA A 101 1.36 -3.71 5.33
CA ALA A 101 2.69 -3.77 5.95
C ALA A 101 3.30 -5.17 5.85
N ALA A 102 2.51 -6.22 6.07
CA ALA A 102 2.98 -7.60 5.94
C ALA A 102 3.47 -7.91 4.51
N GLN A 103 2.75 -7.43 3.48
CA GLN A 103 3.17 -7.57 2.08
C GLN A 103 4.43 -6.76 1.77
N ALA A 104 4.53 -5.52 2.25
CA ALA A 104 5.74 -4.71 2.08
C ALA A 104 6.97 -5.44 2.67
N MET A 105 6.84 -5.98 3.89
CA MET A 105 7.92 -6.74 4.53
C MET A 105 8.23 -8.08 3.86
N GLU A 106 7.23 -8.77 3.28
CA GLU A 106 7.45 -10.01 2.53
C GLU A 106 8.29 -9.78 1.28
N HIS A 107 7.94 -8.75 0.52
CA HIS A 107 8.55 -8.47 -0.78
C HIS A 107 9.80 -7.60 -0.68
N GLY A 108 10.18 -7.17 0.52
CA GLY A 108 11.32 -6.26 0.74
C GLY A 108 11.09 -4.89 0.08
N ALA A 109 9.83 -4.46 0.00
CA ALA A 109 9.43 -3.19 -0.57
C ALA A 109 9.36 -2.12 0.52
N GLU A 110 9.76 -0.90 0.18
CA GLU A 110 9.51 0.27 1.02
C GLU A 110 8.04 0.69 0.88
N LEU A 111 7.35 0.85 2.01
CA LEU A 111 5.97 1.30 2.01
C LEU A 111 5.90 2.82 1.88
N ILE A 112 5.20 3.31 0.85
CA ILE A 112 4.91 4.73 0.65
C ILE A 112 3.48 4.99 1.11
N THR A 113 3.31 5.94 2.03
CA THR A 113 2.02 6.23 2.67
C THR A 113 1.93 7.69 3.10
N CYS A 114 0.71 8.19 3.33
CA CYS A 114 0.45 9.44 4.05
C CYS A 114 -0.13 9.19 5.46
N ASP A 115 -0.16 7.93 5.90
CA ASP A 115 -0.70 7.54 7.20
C ASP A 115 0.40 7.29 8.23
N ASN A 116 0.27 7.95 9.38
CA ASN A 116 1.18 7.79 10.51
C ASN A 116 0.98 6.47 11.28
N HIS A 117 -0.04 5.66 10.98
CA HIS A 117 -0.26 4.35 11.59
C HIS A 117 0.97 3.43 11.46
N PHE A 118 1.64 3.47 10.30
CA PHE A 118 2.75 2.57 9.98
C PHE A 118 4.00 2.80 10.85
N ASN A 119 4.17 3.99 11.45
CA ASN A 119 5.21 4.26 12.45
C ASN A 119 5.18 3.30 13.65
N ARG A 120 4.03 2.66 13.91
CA ARG A 120 3.83 1.77 15.06
C ARG A 120 4.34 0.34 14.80
N ILE A 121 4.69 0.00 13.55
CA ILE A 121 5.13 -1.33 13.16
C ILE A 121 6.66 -1.40 13.20
N ALA A 122 7.20 -2.30 14.04
CA ALA A 122 8.65 -2.38 14.20
C ALA A 122 9.28 -3.11 13.00
N GLY A 123 10.36 -2.54 12.47
CA GLY A 123 11.12 -3.13 11.36
C GLY A 123 10.47 -2.96 9.98
N LEU A 124 9.35 -2.25 9.87
CA LEU A 124 8.78 -1.87 8.58
C LEU A 124 9.57 -0.68 8.00
N VAL A 125 10.12 -0.86 6.80
CA VAL A 125 10.72 0.25 6.03
C VAL A 125 9.60 1.00 5.33
N HIS A 126 9.48 2.29 5.62
CA HIS A 126 8.43 3.14 5.08
C HIS A 126 8.87 4.61 5.02
N THR A 127 8.30 5.34 4.07
CA THR A 127 8.38 6.80 3.96
C THR A 127 6.97 7.38 4.04
N ILE A 128 6.81 8.41 4.89
CA ILE A 128 5.54 9.11 5.12
C ILE A 128 5.60 10.50 4.50
N PHE A 129 4.54 10.87 3.77
CA PHE A 129 4.30 12.18 3.17
C PHE A 129 3.12 12.89 3.83
#